data_AF-A0A528GS65-F1
#
_entry.id   AF-A0A528GS65-F1
#
_cell.length_a   1.000
_cell.length_b   1.000
_cell.length_c   1.000
_cell.angle_alpha   90.00
_cell.angle_beta   90.00
_cell.angle_gamma   90.00
#
_symmetry.space_group_name_H-M   'P 1'
#
loop_
_entity.id
_entity.type
_entity.pdbx_description
1 polymer ?
#
loop_
_entity_poly.entity_id
_entity_poly.type
_entity_poly.pdbx_seq_one_letter_code
_entity_poly.pdbx_strand_id
1 'polypeptide(L)'
;IQNYLRDPRAPGIGGRRDLKGASVVVQGFGNVGYHAAKFLSEEDGARVIVVAERDGYVSKPAGLPVEALKRHQLRTGSILGFENAKSFAGDMTGIEEACDILIPAAMENAIHVDNAERIKAHLVVEAANGPVTFQA
;
A
#
# COMPACT_ATOMS: atom_id res chain seq x y z
N ILE A 1 -22.03 12.60 -1.95
CA ILE A 1 -20.73 12.09 -1.45
C ILE A 1 -19.70 13.19 -1.68
N GLN A 2 -19.14 13.81 -0.63
CA GLN A 2 -18.01 14.73 -0.77
C GLN A 2 -16.73 13.89 -0.88
N ASN A 3 -15.94 14.12 -1.92
CA ASN A 3 -14.67 13.43 -2.14
C ASN A 3 -13.57 14.18 -1.38
N TYR A 4 -12.83 13.49 -0.50
CA TYR A 4 -11.75 14.05 0.33
C TYR A 4 -10.78 14.92 -0.47
N LEU A 5 -10.34 14.46 -1.66
CA LEU A 5 -9.38 15.19 -2.49
C LEU A 5 -9.97 16.45 -3.13
N ARG A 6 -11.28 16.45 -3.37
CA ARG A 6 -12.02 17.58 -3.96
C ARG A 6 -12.56 18.56 -2.93
N ASP A 7 -12.50 18.23 -1.63
CA ASP A 7 -12.93 19.14 -0.58
C ASP A 7 -11.86 20.23 -0.37
N PRO A 8 -12.15 21.51 -0.64
CA PRO A 8 -11.18 22.59 -0.46
C PRO A 8 -10.78 22.78 1.01
N ARG A 9 -11.58 22.28 1.96
CA ARG A 9 -11.30 22.33 3.40
C ARG A 9 -10.35 21.22 3.86
N ALA A 10 -10.21 20.14 3.08
CA ALA A 10 -9.29 19.07 3.38
C ALA A 10 -7.85 19.46 2.97
N PRO A 11 -6.83 19.01 3.74
CA PRO A 11 -5.42 19.30 3.44
C PRO A 11 -4.91 18.57 2.19
N GLY A 12 -5.66 17.59 1.68
CA GLY A 12 -5.21 16.72 0.59
C GLY A 12 -4.13 15.74 1.05
N ILE A 13 -3.42 15.12 0.11
CA ILE A 13 -2.38 14.13 0.41
C ILE A 13 -1.02 14.76 0.14
N GLY A 14 -0.30 15.17 1.19
CA GLY A 14 0.98 15.87 1.05
C GLY A 14 0.88 17.14 0.18
N GLY A 15 -0.25 17.85 0.24
CA GLY A 15 -0.55 19.02 -0.60
C GLY A 15 -1.13 18.71 -1.99
N ARG A 16 -1.33 17.44 -2.35
CA ARG A 16 -1.93 17.00 -3.61
C ARG A 16 -3.45 16.87 -3.51
N ARG A 17 -4.14 17.10 -4.64
CA ARG A 17 -5.60 16.96 -4.79
C ARG A 17 -6.01 15.95 -5.87
N ASP A 18 -5.04 15.19 -6.38
CA ASP A 18 -5.24 14.04 -7.24
C ASP A 18 -4.28 12.91 -6.82
N LEU A 19 -4.48 11.74 -7.39
CA LEU A 19 -3.72 10.53 -7.10
C LEU A 19 -2.61 10.26 -8.12
N LYS A 20 -2.49 11.10 -9.16
CA LYS A 20 -1.56 10.84 -10.25
C LYS A 20 -0.12 10.98 -9.75
N GLY A 21 0.63 9.89 -9.87
CA GLY A 21 2.01 9.80 -9.38
C GLY A 21 2.15 9.72 -7.85
N ALA A 22 1.05 9.70 -7.10
CA ALA A 22 1.05 9.46 -5.66
C ALA A 22 1.64 8.06 -5.39
N SER A 23 2.53 7.97 -4.42
CA SER A 23 3.15 6.73 -3.98
C SER A 23 2.25 6.00 -3.01
N VAL A 24 1.98 4.72 -3.29
CA VAL A 24 1.05 3.89 -2.53
C VAL A 24 1.78 2.65 -2.03
N VAL A 25 1.65 2.38 -0.74
CA VAL A 25 2.07 1.14 -0.08
C VAL A 25 0.82 0.35 0.28
N VAL A 26 0.79 -0.93 -0.08
CA VAL A 26 -0.35 -1.82 0.22
C VAL A 26 0.12 -2.99 1.06
N GLN A 27 -0.49 -3.18 2.23
CA GLN A 27 -0.29 -4.36 3.07
C GLN A 27 -1.47 -5.30 2.88
N GLY A 28 -1.22 -6.49 2.36
CA GLY A 28 -2.23 -7.46 1.95
C GLY A 28 -2.57 -7.36 0.46
N PHE A 29 -2.40 -8.46 -0.27
CA PHE A 29 -2.66 -8.57 -1.71
C PHE A 29 -3.75 -9.62 -2.02
N GLY A 30 -4.66 -9.80 -1.05
CA GLY A 30 -5.95 -10.46 -1.21
C GLY A 30 -6.95 -9.61 -2.02
N ASN A 31 -8.23 -9.95 -1.97
CA ASN A 31 -9.26 -9.31 -2.82
C ASN A 31 -9.25 -7.77 -2.73
N VAL A 32 -9.34 -7.22 -1.52
CA VAL A 32 -9.44 -5.77 -1.31
C VAL A 32 -8.15 -5.06 -1.72
N GLY A 33 -7.00 -5.48 -1.17
CA GLY A 33 -5.71 -4.83 -1.45
C GLY A 33 -5.28 -4.94 -2.91
N TYR A 34 -5.53 -6.07 -3.58
CA TYR A 34 -5.29 -6.22 -5.01
C TYR A 34 -6.14 -5.26 -5.84
N HIS A 35 -7.45 -5.22 -5.62
CA HIS A 35 -8.34 -4.35 -6.39
C HIS A 35 -8.05 -2.86 -6.12
N ALA A 36 -7.76 -2.49 -4.88
CA ALA A 36 -7.32 -1.14 -4.54
C ALA A 36 -6.03 -0.78 -5.28
N ALA A 37 -5.00 -1.61 -5.21
CA ALA A 37 -3.74 -1.40 -5.94
C ALA A 37 -3.96 -1.27 -7.45
N LYS A 38 -4.82 -2.12 -8.01
CA LYS A 38 -5.09 -2.17 -9.46
C LYS A 38 -5.76 -0.89 -9.93
N PHE A 39 -6.87 -0.48 -9.31
CA PHE A 39 -7.60 0.72 -9.72
C PHE A 39 -6.80 1.99 -9.48
N LEU A 40 -6.14 2.09 -8.32
CA LEU A 40 -5.26 3.23 -8.04
C LEU A 40 -4.12 3.35 -9.07
N SER A 41 -3.55 2.23 -9.49
CA SER A 41 -2.45 2.24 -10.46
C SER A 41 -2.92 2.50 -11.89
N GLU A 42 -4.00 1.85 -12.33
CA GLU A 42 -4.41 1.82 -13.74
C GLU A 42 -5.35 2.98 -14.11
N GLU A 43 -6.27 3.32 -13.21
CA GLU A 43 -7.32 4.32 -13.47
C GLU A 43 -6.92 5.70 -12.94
N ASP A 44 -6.31 5.75 -11.76
CA ASP A 44 -5.94 7.00 -11.09
C ASP A 44 -4.48 7.42 -11.31
N GLY A 45 -3.66 6.54 -11.89
CA GLY A 45 -2.26 6.82 -12.22
C GLY A 45 -1.33 6.92 -11.01
N ALA A 46 -1.72 6.38 -9.86
CA ALA A 46 -0.86 6.26 -8.69
C ALA A 46 0.25 5.23 -8.94
N ARG A 47 1.34 5.31 -8.18
CA ARG A 47 2.45 4.35 -8.21
C ARG A 47 2.35 3.46 -6.99
N VAL A 48 1.94 2.22 -7.17
CA VAL A 48 2.04 1.21 -6.11
C VAL A 48 3.51 0.83 -5.96
N ILE A 49 4.19 1.37 -4.96
CA ILE A 49 5.64 1.22 -4.79
C ILE A 49 6.02 0.02 -3.94
N VAL A 50 5.13 -0.41 -3.05
CA VAL A 50 5.32 -1.57 -2.18
C VAL A 50 4.03 -2.37 -2.10
N VAL A 51 4.16 -3.69 -2.19
CA VAL A 51 3.12 -4.64 -1.78
C VAL A 51 3.74 -5.58 -0.75
N ALA A 52 3.16 -5.63 0.44
CA ALA A 52 3.58 -6.51 1.54
C ALA A 52 2.56 -7.62 1.77
N GLU A 53 3.04 -8.82 2.01
CA GLU A 53 2.30 -10.02 2.40
C GLU A 53 2.93 -10.62 3.65
N ARG A 54 2.31 -11.66 4.22
CA ARG A 54 2.78 -12.30 5.46
C ARG A 54 4.22 -12.85 5.41
N ASP A 55 4.72 -13.14 4.21
CA ASP A 55 6.02 -13.75 3.97
C ASP A 55 7.10 -12.75 3.56
N GLY A 56 6.76 -11.45 3.45
CA GLY A 56 7.67 -10.39 3.08
C GLY A 56 7.03 -9.35 2.16
N TYR A 57 7.83 -8.49 1.54
CA TYR A 57 7.32 -7.51 0.58
C TYR A 57 8.13 -7.45 -0.71
N VAL A 58 7.51 -6.89 -1.74
CA VAL A 58 8.19 -6.43 -2.95
C VAL A 58 8.15 -4.92 -3.05
N SER A 59 9.26 -4.33 -3.51
CA SER A 59 9.40 -2.89 -3.68
C SER A 59 9.91 -2.54 -5.07
N LYS A 60 9.27 -1.53 -5.66
CA LYS A 60 9.68 -0.89 -6.91
C LYS A 60 9.30 0.59 -6.86
N PRO A 61 10.26 1.51 -6.58
CA PRO A 61 9.98 2.94 -6.49
C PRO A 61 9.34 3.55 -7.75
N ALA A 62 9.60 2.98 -8.92
CA ALA A 62 8.99 3.40 -10.18
C ALA A 62 7.51 2.99 -10.33
N GLY A 63 6.98 2.13 -9.45
CA GLY A 63 5.63 1.56 -9.53
C GLY A 63 5.66 0.09 -9.99
N LEU A 64 4.98 -0.77 -9.23
CA LEU A 64 4.79 -2.19 -9.49
C LEU A 64 3.72 -2.39 -10.58
N PRO A 65 3.96 -3.26 -11.57
CA PRO A 65 2.92 -3.66 -12.52
C PRO A 65 1.94 -4.62 -11.82
N VAL A 66 0.90 -4.06 -11.20
CA VAL A 66 -0.02 -4.77 -10.28
C VAL A 66 -0.59 -6.06 -10.87
N GLU A 67 -1.06 -6.02 -12.12
CA GLU A 67 -1.62 -7.20 -12.80
C GLU A 67 -0.56 -8.29 -13.05
N ALA A 68 0.65 -7.89 -13.43
CA ALA A 68 1.75 -8.84 -13.62
C ALA A 68 2.19 -9.47 -12.29
N LEU A 69 2.22 -8.67 -11.22
CA LEU A 69 2.50 -9.15 -9.87
C LEU A 69 1.42 -10.14 -9.40
N LYS A 70 0.14 -9.86 -9.68
CA LYS A 70 -0.95 -10.78 -9.33
C LYS A 70 -0.84 -12.11 -10.07
N ARG A 71 -0.55 -12.09 -11.37
CA ARG A 71 -0.29 -13.31 -12.14
C ARG A 71 0.91 -14.10 -11.61
N HIS A 72 1.97 -13.41 -11.19
CA HIS A 72 3.12 -14.04 -10.54
C HIS A 72 2.75 -14.71 -9.22
N GLN A 73 1.99 -14.02 -8.36
CA GLN A 73 1.49 -14.57 -7.10
C GLN A 73 0.64 -15.82 -7.32
N LEU A 74 -0.28 -15.80 -8.30
CA LEU A 74 -1.12 -16.96 -8.62
C LEU A 74 -0.31 -18.16 -9.13
N ARG A 75 0.76 -17.91 -9.89
CA ARG A 75 1.62 -18.95 -10.45
C ARG A 75 2.58 -19.57 -9.42
N THR A 76 3.10 -18.76 -8.51
CA THR A 76 4.18 -19.17 -7.58
C THR A 76 3.71 -19.37 -6.14
N GLY A 77 2.54 -18.85 -5.79
CA GLY A 77 2.02 -18.81 -4.42
C GLY A 77 2.53 -17.65 -3.57
N SER A 78 3.43 -16.80 -4.09
CA SER A 78 4.00 -15.66 -3.35
C SER A 78 4.23 -14.45 -4.26
N ILE A 79 4.22 -13.25 -3.70
CA ILE A 79 4.65 -12.03 -4.41
C ILE A 79 6.18 -11.96 -4.57
N LEU A 80 6.93 -12.67 -3.72
CA LEU A 80 8.39 -12.65 -3.71
C LEU A 80 8.97 -13.28 -4.98
N GLY A 81 10.19 -12.86 -5.33
CA GLY A 81 10.88 -13.33 -6.54
C GLY A 81 10.31 -12.76 -7.84
N PHE A 82 9.51 -11.69 -7.77
CA PHE A 82 9.03 -11.00 -8.96
C PHE A 82 10.21 -10.31 -9.67
N GLU A 83 10.54 -10.77 -10.88
CA GLU A 83 11.76 -10.43 -11.63
C GLU A 83 12.06 -8.92 -11.75
N ASN A 84 11.02 -8.09 -11.77
CA ASN A 84 11.15 -6.66 -12.01
C ASN A 84 11.02 -5.80 -10.74
N ALA A 85 11.09 -6.41 -9.55
CA ALA A 85 11.04 -5.72 -8.26
C ALA A 85 12.05 -6.32 -7.27
N LYS A 86 12.42 -5.55 -6.25
CA LYS A 86 13.22 -6.08 -5.15
C LYS A 86 12.32 -6.84 -4.19
N SER A 87 12.74 -8.02 -3.75
CA SER A 87 12.01 -8.85 -2.79
C SER A 87 12.75 -8.86 -1.45
N PHE A 88 12.00 -8.76 -0.36
CA PHE A 88 12.50 -8.74 1.01
C PHE A 88 11.74 -9.82 1.79
N ALA A 89 12.29 -11.03 1.83
CA ALA A 89 11.65 -12.18 2.45
C ALA A 89 11.73 -12.10 3.98
N GLY A 90 10.62 -12.38 4.66
CA GLY A 90 10.53 -12.37 6.13
C GLY A 90 10.59 -10.98 6.77
N ASP A 91 10.65 -9.92 5.97
CA ASP A 91 10.71 -8.54 6.43
C ASP A 91 9.35 -7.87 6.21
N MET A 92 8.81 -7.21 7.23
CA MET A 92 7.53 -6.50 7.17
C MET A 92 7.69 -4.98 7.16
N THR A 93 8.92 -4.46 7.23
CA THR A 93 9.22 -3.02 7.31
C THR A 93 8.85 -2.26 6.04
N GLY A 94 8.48 -2.93 4.96
CA GLY A 94 7.98 -2.30 3.73
C GLY A 94 6.77 -1.39 3.95
N ILE A 95 5.98 -1.59 5.02
CA ILE A 95 4.86 -0.70 5.38
C ILE A 95 5.34 0.64 5.98
N GLU A 96 6.59 0.71 6.42
CA GLU A 96 7.25 1.88 7.02
C GLU A 96 7.94 2.77 5.95
N GLU A 97 7.93 2.33 4.68
CA GLU A 97 8.47 3.09 3.57
C GLU A 97 7.71 4.41 3.37
N ALA A 98 8.46 5.47 3.05
CA ALA A 98 7.87 6.79 2.84
C ALA A 98 6.92 6.76 1.63
N CYS A 99 5.67 7.15 1.85
CA CYS A 99 4.64 7.12 0.83
C CYS A 99 3.59 8.21 1.03
N ASP A 100 2.83 8.49 -0.01
CA ASP A 100 1.68 9.38 0.07
C ASP A 100 0.51 8.66 0.76
N ILE A 101 0.30 7.37 0.44
CA ILE A 101 -0.83 6.57 0.94
C ILE A 101 -0.35 5.19 1.42
N LEU A 102 -0.78 4.80 2.62
CA LEU A 102 -0.65 3.44 3.14
C LEU A 102 -2.04 2.78 3.25
N ILE A 103 -2.19 1.59 2.68
CA ILE A 103 -3.45 0.81 2.68
C ILE A 103 -3.23 -0.51 3.42
N PRO A 104 -3.54 -0.61 4.72
CA PRO A 104 -3.59 -1.89 5.42
C PRO A 104 -4.88 -2.63 5.10
N ALA A 105 -4.73 -3.80 4.46
CA ALA A 105 -5.81 -4.58 3.85
C ALA A 105 -5.71 -6.11 4.11
N ALA A 106 -4.85 -6.55 5.04
CA ALA A 106 -4.76 -7.96 5.42
C ALA A 106 -4.97 -8.25 6.91
N MET A 107 -4.18 -7.63 7.78
CA MET A 107 -4.11 -8.02 9.20
C MET A 107 -4.69 -6.94 10.11
N GLU A 108 -5.35 -7.38 11.18
CA GLU A 108 -5.56 -6.55 12.37
C GLU A 108 -4.20 -6.13 12.95
N ASN A 109 -4.12 -4.94 13.53
CA ASN A 109 -2.91 -4.40 14.18
C ASN A 109 -1.68 -4.34 13.26
N ALA A 110 -1.86 -4.14 11.94
CA ALA A 110 -0.77 -3.89 11.01
C ALA A 110 0.06 -2.66 11.40
N ILE A 111 -0.60 -1.66 11.98
CA ILE A 111 0.03 -0.53 12.66
C ILE A 111 -0.20 -0.70 14.17
N HIS A 112 0.89 -0.76 14.92
CA HIS A 112 0.92 -0.98 16.36
C HIS A 112 1.96 -0.04 17.01
N VAL A 113 1.96 0.02 18.35
CA VAL A 113 2.80 0.96 19.12
C VAL A 113 4.29 0.88 18.75
N ASP A 114 4.78 -0.30 18.40
CA ASP A 114 6.20 -0.49 18.08
C ASP A 114 6.58 -0.02 16.67
N ASN A 115 5.63 0.24 15.76
CA ASN A 115 5.91 0.68 14.39
C ASN A 115 5.26 2.01 14.00
N ALA A 116 4.30 2.52 14.78
CA ALA A 116 3.55 3.74 14.50
C ALA A 116 4.46 4.94 14.22
N GLU A 117 5.50 5.17 15.03
CA GLU A 117 6.46 6.26 14.85
C GLU A 117 7.31 6.15 13.56
N ARG A 118 7.40 4.94 12.99
CA ARG A 118 8.14 4.69 11.74
C ARG A 118 7.26 4.79 10.50
N ILE A 119 5.93 4.84 10.65
CA ILE A 119 5.02 5.06 9.52
C ILE A 119 5.17 6.49 9.01
N LYS A 120 5.52 6.61 7.73
CA LYS A 120 5.81 7.88 7.06
C LYS A 120 4.74 8.27 6.03
N ALA A 121 3.56 7.66 6.10
CA ALA A 121 2.46 7.91 5.18
C ALA A 121 1.79 9.27 5.46
N HIS A 122 1.39 10.00 4.41
CA HIS A 122 0.56 11.20 4.57
C HIS A 122 -0.91 10.85 4.85
N LEU A 123 -1.38 9.71 4.35
CA LEU A 123 -2.73 9.21 4.56
C LEU A 123 -2.71 7.69 4.80
N VAL A 124 -3.39 7.24 5.84
CA VAL A 124 -3.68 5.82 6.08
C VAL A 124 -5.14 5.55 5.71
N VAL A 125 -5.38 4.54 4.88
CA VAL A 125 -6.73 4.14 4.43
C VAL A 125 -7.00 2.72 4.89
N GLU A 126 -7.72 2.60 6.02
CA GLU A 126 -8.05 1.32 6.62
C GLU A 126 -9.00 0.51 5.73
N ALA A 127 -8.50 -0.60 5.20
CA ALA A 127 -9.27 -1.51 4.35
C ALA A 127 -9.52 -2.88 5.02
N ALA A 128 -8.73 -3.22 6.04
CA ALA A 128 -9.01 -4.29 6.98
C ALA A 128 -9.89 -3.79 8.15
N ASN A 129 -10.44 -4.72 8.93
CA ASN A 129 -11.06 -4.38 10.22
C ASN A 129 -9.94 -4.20 11.26
N GLY A 130 -9.96 -3.11 12.02
CA GLY A 130 -8.98 -2.84 13.10
C GLY A 130 -7.49 -2.93 12.71
N PRO A 131 -7.03 -2.36 11.57
CA PRO A 131 -5.63 -2.45 11.18
C PRO A 131 -4.70 -1.58 12.03
N VAL A 132 -5.23 -0.66 12.83
CA VAL A 132 -4.50 0.24 13.71
C VAL A 132 -4.91 -0.03 15.15
N THR A 133 -3.95 -0.29 16.04
CA THR A 133 -4.27 -0.46 17.48
C THR A 133 -4.67 0.88 18.10
N PHE A 134 -5.45 0.85 19.19
CA PHE A 134 -5.81 2.08 19.93
C PHE A 134 -4.60 2.87 20.47
N GLN A 135 -3.46 2.18 20.69
CA GLN A 135 -2.25 2.76 21.27
C GLN A 135 -1.25 3.27 20.22
N ALA A 136 -1.47 2.94 18.94
CA ALA A 136 -0.66 3.41 17.82
C ALA A 136 -0.96 4.89 17.51
#